data_AF-A0A1G8YA58-F1
#
_entry.id   AF-A0A1G8YA58-F1
#
_cell.length_a   1.000
_cell.length_b   1.000
_cell.length_c   1.000
_cell.angle_alpha   90.00
_cell.angle_beta   90.00
_cell.angle_gamma   90.00
#
_symmetry.space_group_name_H-M   'P 1'
#
loop_
_entity.id
_entity.type
_entity.pdbx_description
1 polymer ?
#
loop_
_entity_poly.entity_id
_entity_poly.type
_entity_poly.pdbx_seq_one_letter_code
_entity_poly.pdbx_strand_id
1 'polypeptide(L)'
;MNAATPQYLAPVADAVDALNQLHRAMLGDLDDEQHGFTWWRGYIDDKRLALIAEYLIASVDGITSSLEDAAFLVDEFSQYSFADTKWTRDRISAAQQAGGDVGAIFRALHRSGLDEKRDRRMRLAREHLFYHLAQAFDRLAAVVVGVGALRTQILKADWRIIDSDEQWKKCQGTEKNRGAQSAAGREKQDELRRSILDAALVAGPSDWLQWIDGTRNTSAHRAPKMRMIAATKPTKAEPVRLVHLFERQPKWSMTEALVGKGLGFSSVWLMEDPLGLMRGALEATASVVETAVTSLSVVWADRRSDPQLLVQPGAQWPTVLEEPELNFSGFGHPVQIGLKGGQFRVAPEQGRRMKASGVFSPELWA
;
A
#
# COMPACT_ATOMS: atom_id res chain seq x y z
N MET A 1 -20.17 0.98 23.23
CA MET A 1 -20.25 2.29 22.55
C MET A 1 -19.41 2.19 21.30
N ASN A 2 -20.03 2.12 20.12
CA ASN A 2 -19.28 2.16 18.86
C ASN A 2 -18.76 3.60 18.71
N ALA A 3 -17.44 3.79 18.81
CA ALA A 3 -16.83 5.05 18.44
C ALA A 3 -17.16 5.31 16.97
N ALA A 4 -17.65 6.50 16.65
CA ALA A 4 -17.88 6.88 15.26
C ALA A 4 -16.55 6.82 14.51
N THR A 5 -16.53 6.11 13.37
CA THR A 5 -15.36 6.06 12.50
C THR A 5 -14.92 7.48 12.15
N PRO A 6 -13.63 7.84 12.34
CA PRO A 6 -13.12 9.16 11.98
C PRO A 6 -13.49 9.53 10.53
N GLN A 7 -13.94 10.76 10.32
CA GLN A 7 -14.43 11.21 9.01
C GLN A 7 -13.40 11.04 7.88
N TYR A 8 -12.11 11.19 8.17
CA TYR A 8 -11.05 11.03 7.18
C TYR A 8 -10.88 9.60 6.68
N LEU A 9 -11.38 8.59 7.40
CA LEU A 9 -11.36 7.18 6.99
C LEU A 9 -12.53 6.79 6.09
N ALA A 10 -13.52 7.66 5.90
CA ALA A 10 -14.69 7.36 5.07
C ALA A 10 -14.32 6.85 3.66
N PRO A 11 -13.30 7.38 2.95
CA PRO A 11 -12.93 6.91 1.61
C PRO A 11 -12.40 5.47 1.55
N VAL A 12 -12.01 4.89 2.68
CA VAL A 12 -11.42 3.54 2.76
C VAL A 12 -12.26 2.57 3.59
N ALA A 13 -13.40 3.02 4.11
CA ALA A 13 -14.18 2.28 5.10
C ALA A 13 -14.62 0.89 4.59
N ASP A 14 -15.16 0.82 3.38
CA ASP A 14 -15.66 -0.43 2.80
C ASP A 14 -14.52 -1.45 2.58
N ALA A 15 -13.37 -0.98 2.09
CA ALA A 15 -12.17 -1.80 1.92
C ALA A 15 -11.64 -2.31 3.28
N VAL A 16 -11.60 -1.45 4.29
CA VAL A 16 -11.18 -1.81 5.66
C VAL A 16 -12.15 -2.81 6.28
N ASP A 17 -13.45 -2.67 6.08
CA ASP A 17 -14.45 -3.61 6.56
C ASP A 17 -14.32 -4.98 5.88
N ALA A 18 -14.04 -5.03 4.58
CA ALA A 18 -13.75 -6.26 3.86
C ALA A 18 -12.47 -6.94 4.38
N LEU A 19 -11.40 -6.16 4.60
CA LEU A 19 -10.14 -6.65 5.19
C LEU A 19 -10.37 -7.22 6.59
N ASN A 20 -11.14 -6.53 7.43
CA ASN A 20 -11.48 -6.98 8.78
C ASN A 20 -12.31 -8.28 8.77
N GLN A 21 -13.11 -8.52 7.73
CA GLN A 21 -13.83 -9.78 7.57
C GLN A 21 -12.87 -10.93 7.21
N LEU A 22 -11.99 -10.73 6.22
CA LEU A 22 -10.98 -11.73 5.85
C LEU A 22 -10.03 -12.02 7.01
N HIS A 23 -9.55 -10.98 7.69
CA HIS A 23 -8.69 -11.09 8.86
C HIS A 23 -9.33 -11.96 9.95
N ARG A 24 -10.60 -11.68 10.31
CA ARG A 24 -11.33 -12.48 11.30
C ARG A 24 -11.54 -13.93 10.86
N ALA A 25 -11.78 -14.17 9.57
CA ALA A 25 -11.89 -15.53 9.03
C ALA A 25 -10.58 -16.31 9.19
N MET A 26 -9.45 -15.71 8.79
CA MET A 26 -8.12 -16.31 8.94
C MET A 26 -7.77 -16.54 10.41
N LEU A 27 -7.97 -15.54 11.26
CA LEU A 27 -7.73 -15.65 12.70
C LEU A 27 -8.62 -16.74 13.33
N GLY A 28 -9.87 -16.89 12.88
CA GLY A 28 -10.77 -17.95 13.30
C GLY A 28 -10.24 -19.36 12.99
N ASP A 29 -9.47 -19.49 11.91
CA ASP A 29 -8.92 -20.75 11.41
C ASP A 29 -7.51 -21.07 11.95
N LEU A 30 -6.91 -20.17 12.73
CA LEU A 30 -5.66 -20.44 13.43
C LEU A 30 -5.84 -21.44 14.56
N ASP A 31 -4.97 -22.43 14.60
CA ASP A 31 -4.86 -23.40 15.68
C ASP A 31 -3.67 -23.08 16.60
N ASP A 32 -3.98 -22.87 17.87
CA ASP A 32 -3.02 -22.49 18.89
C ASP A 32 -2.07 -23.65 19.31
N GLU A 33 -2.47 -24.89 19.09
CA GLU A 33 -1.74 -26.09 19.53
C GLU A 33 -1.03 -26.78 18.36
N GLN A 34 -1.68 -26.79 17.20
CA GLN A 34 -1.21 -27.41 15.98
C GLN A 34 -0.52 -26.43 15.03
N HIS A 35 -0.51 -25.15 15.36
CA HIS A 35 0.14 -24.07 14.62
C HIS A 35 -0.46 -23.79 13.23
N GLY A 36 -0.65 -22.51 12.94
CA GLY A 36 -1.20 -21.99 11.68
C GLY A 36 -2.56 -22.57 11.28
N PHE A 37 -2.80 -22.70 9.97
CA PHE A 37 -4.05 -23.23 9.40
C PHE A 37 -4.00 -24.76 9.24
N THR A 38 -4.64 -25.50 10.14
CA THR A 38 -4.49 -26.97 10.22
C THR A 38 -4.95 -27.72 8.97
N TRP A 39 -5.89 -27.17 8.21
CA TRP A 39 -6.36 -27.76 6.96
C TRP A 39 -5.33 -27.64 5.81
N TRP A 40 -4.18 -26.98 6.02
CA TRP A 40 -3.01 -27.04 5.12
C TRP A 40 -2.05 -28.18 5.41
N ARG A 41 -2.20 -28.87 6.54
CA ARG A 41 -1.31 -29.97 6.94
C ARG A 41 -1.33 -31.08 5.89
N GLY A 42 -0.17 -31.68 5.68
CA GLY A 42 0.04 -32.71 4.65
C GLY A 42 0.39 -32.17 3.27
N TYR A 43 0.25 -30.86 3.03
CA TYR A 43 0.68 -30.20 1.79
C TYR A 43 1.99 -29.41 1.93
N ILE A 44 2.27 -28.95 3.14
CA ILE A 44 3.43 -28.14 3.49
C ILE A 44 3.95 -28.56 4.88
N ASP A 45 5.25 -28.37 5.15
CA ASP A 45 5.82 -28.64 6.47
C ASP A 45 5.39 -27.61 7.51
N ASP A 46 5.40 -28.01 8.78
CA ASP A 46 4.86 -27.23 9.90
C ASP A 46 5.56 -25.89 10.11
N LYS A 47 6.89 -25.83 9.89
CA LYS A 47 7.66 -24.57 10.01
C LYS A 47 7.18 -23.54 9.00
N ARG A 48 7.06 -23.93 7.72
CA ARG A 48 6.54 -23.04 6.67
C ARG A 48 5.05 -22.73 6.85
N LEU A 49 4.26 -23.70 7.31
CA LEU A 49 2.85 -23.50 7.62
C LEU A 49 2.67 -22.36 8.62
N ALA A 50 3.39 -22.42 9.74
CA ALA A 50 3.36 -21.40 10.78
C ALA A 50 3.78 -20.01 10.27
N LEU A 51 4.88 -19.94 9.49
CA LEU A 51 5.38 -18.68 8.94
C LEU A 51 4.42 -18.04 7.92
N ILE A 52 3.89 -18.83 6.99
CA ILE A 52 2.96 -18.31 5.97
C ILE A 52 1.65 -17.88 6.62
N ALA A 53 1.14 -18.63 7.60
CA ALA A 53 -0.10 -18.30 8.29
C ALA A 53 -0.01 -16.95 9.01
N GLU A 54 1.03 -16.74 9.80
CA GLU A 54 1.26 -15.47 10.48
C GLU A 54 1.51 -14.33 9.48
N TYR A 55 2.31 -14.56 8.45
CA TYR A 55 2.63 -13.54 7.45
C TYR A 55 1.40 -13.08 6.66
N LEU A 56 0.46 -13.99 6.36
CA LEU A 56 -0.78 -13.64 5.66
C LEU A 56 -1.67 -12.73 6.50
N ILE A 57 -1.87 -13.07 7.77
CA ILE A 57 -2.65 -12.26 8.70
C ILE A 57 -2.01 -10.88 8.86
N ALA A 58 -0.68 -10.84 9.09
CA ALA A 58 0.07 -9.60 9.14
C ALA A 58 -0.01 -8.78 7.84
N SER A 59 -0.07 -9.45 6.69
CA SER A 59 -0.21 -8.77 5.39
C SER A 59 -1.59 -8.13 5.25
N VAL A 60 -2.67 -8.80 5.68
CA VAL A 60 -4.02 -8.24 5.68
C VAL A 60 -4.09 -7.00 6.58
N ASP A 61 -3.57 -7.07 7.82
CA ASP A 61 -3.49 -5.92 8.72
C ASP A 61 -2.64 -4.77 8.15
N GLY A 62 -1.57 -5.13 7.47
CA GLY A 62 -0.68 -4.18 6.82
C GLY A 62 -1.36 -3.45 5.66
N ILE A 63 -2.29 -4.08 4.95
CA ILE A 63 -3.10 -3.40 3.92
C ILE A 63 -4.02 -2.38 4.60
N THR A 64 -4.73 -2.78 5.67
CA THR A 64 -5.60 -1.89 6.47
C THR A 64 -4.82 -0.65 6.91
N SER A 65 -3.69 -0.85 7.60
CA SER A 65 -2.84 0.24 8.09
C SER A 65 -2.38 1.17 6.96
N SER A 66 -2.05 0.62 5.79
CA SER A 66 -1.62 1.43 4.64
C SER A 66 -2.73 2.30 4.07
N LEU A 67 -3.96 1.78 3.99
CA LEU A 67 -5.12 2.54 3.53
C LEU A 67 -5.50 3.64 4.53
N GLU A 68 -5.46 3.34 5.82
CA GLU A 68 -5.74 4.32 6.88
C GLU A 68 -4.69 5.44 6.92
N ASP A 69 -3.40 5.09 6.83
CA ASP A 69 -2.30 6.06 6.74
C ASP A 69 -2.42 6.90 5.46
N ALA A 70 -2.74 6.29 4.33
CA ALA A 70 -2.98 7.00 3.07
C ALA A 70 -4.15 8.00 3.19
N ALA A 71 -5.27 7.58 3.79
CA ALA A 71 -6.42 8.44 4.04
C ALA A 71 -6.08 9.61 4.98
N PHE A 72 -5.32 9.35 6.05
CA PHE A 72 -4.80 10.39 6.94
C PHE A 72 -3.94 11.41 6.19
N LEU A 73 -3.05 10.97 5.30
CA LEU A 73 -2.16 11.84 4.52
C LEU A 73 -2.93 12.72 3.52
N VAL A 74 -4.03 12.21 2.94
CA VAL A 74 -4.93 13.01 2.09
C VAL A 74 -5.61 14.11 2.90
N ASP A 75 -6.10 13.80 4.10
CA ASP A 75 -6.72 14.78 4.98
C ASP A 75 -5.70 15.82 5.48
N GLU A 76 -4.52 15.37 5.92
CA GLU A 76 -3.42 16.25 6.32
C GLU A 76 -3.03 17.21 5.17
N PHE A 77 -2.91 16.69 3.94
CA PHE A 77 -2.64 17.51 2.75
C PHE A 77 -3.76 18.53 2.49
N SER A 78 -5.02 18.12 2.61
CA SER A 78 -6.19 19.00 2.46
C SER A 78 -6.15 20.17 3.46
N GLN A 79 -5.88 19.89 4.74
CA GLN A 79 -5.79 20.90 5.79
C GLN A 79 -4.65 21.90 5.52
N TYR A 80 -3.46 21.42 5.17
CA TYR A 80 -2.33 22.30 4.88
C TYR A 80 -2.52 23.07 3.56
N SER A 81 -3.12 22.46 2.54
CA SER A 81 -3.44 23.12 1.27
C SER A 81 -4.42 24.27 1.44
N PHE A 82 -5.44 24.10 2.30
CA PHE A 82 -6.35 25.18 2.67
C PHE A 82 -5.62 26.34 3.36
N ALA A 83 -4.76 26.03 4.34
CA ALA A 83 -3.96 27.03 5.03
C ALA A 83 -2.97 27.75 4.10
N ASP A 84 -2.34 27.04 3.16
CA ASP A 84 -1.41 27.62 2.17
C ASP A 84 -2.13 28.49 1.14
N THR A 85 -3.35 28.11 0.75
CA THR A 85 -4.22 28.94 -0.10
C THR A 85 -4.55 30.26 0.56
N LYS A 86 -4.95 30.24 1.84
CA LYS A 86 -5.22 31.46 2.61
C LYS A 86 -3.99 32.36 2.68
N TRP A 87 -2.84 31.78 3.05
CA TRP A 87 -1.57 32.50 3.12
C TRP A 87 -1.18 33.12 1.77
N THR A 88 -1.27 32.36 0.68
CA THR A 88 -0.96 32.83 -0.68
C THR A 88 -1.80 34.04 -1.05
N ARG A 89 -3.13 33.95 -0.83
CA ARG A 89 -4.07 35.04 -1.12
C ARG A 89 -3.74 36.30 -0.32
N ASP A 90 -3.51 36.15 0.98
CA ASP A 90 -3.26 37.29 1.87
C ASP A 90 -1.95 38.00 1.48
N ARG A 91 -0.91 37.25 1.08
CA ARG A 91 0.37 37.80 0.57
C ARG A 91 0.24 38.50 -0.78
N ILE A 92 -0.47 37.91 -1.74
CA ILE A 92 -0.72 38.52 -3.04
C ILE A 92 -1.51 39.82 -2.88
N SER A 93 -2.56 39.79 -2.06
CA SER A 93 -3.41 40.96 -1.81
C SER A 93 -2.61 42.11 -1.16
N ALA A 94 -1.79 41.82 -0.15
CA ALA A 94 -0.95 42.82 0.49
C ALA A 94 0.07 43.43 -0.49
N ALA A 95 0.72 42.61 -1.33
CA ALA A 95 1.67 43.10 -2.33
C ALA A 95 1.00 44.00 -3.37
N GLN A 96 -0.21 43.65 -3.82
CA GLN A 96 -0.99 44.45 -4.76
C GLN A 96 -1.47 45.78 -4.16
N GLN A 97 -1.93 45.77 -2.90
CA GLN A 97 -2.35 46.99 -2.19
C GLN A 97 -1.20 47.97 -1.99
N ALA A 98 0.03 47.46 -1.83
CA ALA A 98 1.24 48.27 -1.76
C ALA A 98 1.69 48.83 -3.14
N GLY A 99 0.94 48.60 -4.22
CA GLY A 99 1.31 48.99 -5.58
C GLY A 99 2.50 48.21 -6.15
N GLY A 100 2.76 47.01 -5.61
CA GLY A 100 3.89 46.17 -6.00
C GLY A 100 3.80 45.63 -7.43
N ASP A 101 4.95 45.53 -8.08
CA ASP A 101 5.10 44.87 -9.38
C ASP A 101 5.07 43.34 -9.26
N VAL A 102 5.17 42.64 -10.39
CA VAL A 102 5.24 41.18 -10.43
C VAL A 102 6.40 40.63 -9.58
N GLY A 103 7.54 41.33 -9.57
CA GLY A 103 8.68 40.97 -8.73
C GLY A 103 8.38 41.06 -7.24
N ALA A 104 7.61 42.05 -6.80
CA ALA A 104 7.16 42.21 -5.42
C ALA A 104 6.24 41.06 -4.99
N ILE A 105 5.35 40.59 -5.88
CA ILE A 105 4.51 39.42 -5.63
C ILE A 105 5.38 38.16 -5.44
N PHE A 106 6.36 37.92 -6.32
CA PHE A 106 7.27 36.77 -6.15
C PHE A 106 8.06 36.82 -4.85
N ARG A 107 8.56 38.00 -4.45
CA ARG A 107 9.24 38.17 -3.16
C ARG A 107 8.30 37.92 -1.98
N ALA A 108 7.05 38.38 -2.06
CA ALA A 108 6.04 38.16 -1.01
C ALA A 108 5.64 36.67 -0.85
N LEU A 109 5.82 35.87 -1.90
CA LEU A 109 5.59 34.42 -1.91
C LEU A 109 6.82 33.60 -1.51
N HIS A 110 7.93 34.25 -1.12
CA HIS A 110 9.07 33.54 -0.57
C HIS A 110 8.70 32.93 0.79
N ARG A 111 8.74 31.59 0.87
CA ARG A 111 8.43 30.84 2.09
C ARG A 111 9.61 30.86 3.05
N SER A 112 9.35 31.09 4.33
CA SER A 112 10.33 30.98 5.41
C SER A 112 9.68 30.52 6.71
N GLY A 113 10.46 29.94 7.61
CA GLY A 113 9.99 29.53 8.95
C GLY A 113 8.80 28.57 8.91
N LEU A 114 7.65 29.01 9.44
CA LEU A 114 6.44 28.18 9.50
C LEU A 114 5.86 27.85 8.12
N ASP A 115 5.98 28.77 7.15
CA ASP A 115 5.45 28.57 5.79
C ASP A 115 6.27 27.51 5.04
N GLU A 116 7.59 27.50 5.24
CA GLU A 116 8.48 26.47 4.68
C GLU A 116 8.19 25.10 5.30
N LYS A 117 7.95 25.06 6.63
CA LYS A 117 7.54 23.83 7.32
C LYS A 117 6.22 23.28 6.77
N ARG A 118 5.23 24.13 6.51
CA ARG A 118 3.94 23.75 5.91
C ARG A 118 4.12 23.18 4.51
N ASP A 119 4.86 23.87 3.64
CA ASP A 119 5.17 23.39 2.28
C ASP A 119 5.93 22.05 2.32
N ARG A 120 6.85 21.87 3.27
CA ARG A 120 7.51 20.57 3.48
C ARG A 120 6.54 19.47 3.93
N ARG A 121 5.60 19.77 4.82
CA ARG A 121 4.56 18.83 5.26
C ARG A 121 3.67 18.40 4.10
N MET A 122 3.22 19.34 3.25
CA MET A 122 2.46 19.03 2.04
C MET A 122 3.22 18.11 1.09
N ARG A 123 4.53 18.29 0.94
CA ARG A 123 5.35 17.39 0.10
C ARG A 123 5.47 15.98 0.67
N LEU A 124 5.78 15.85 1.95
CA LEU A 124 5.82 14.55 2.64
C LEU A 124 4.45 13.87 2.57
N ALA A 125 3.39 14.66 2.78
CA ALA A 125 2.00 14.44 2.38
C ALA A 125 1.84 13.49 1.19
N ARG A 126 2.26 14.05 0.06
CA ARG A 126 2.17 13.49 -1.28
C ARG A 126 3.08 12.27 -1.46
N GLU A 127 4.35 12.39 -1.05
CA GLU A 127 5.34 11.34 -1.26
C GLU A 127 4.98 10.06 -0.48
N HIS A 128 4.57 10.21 0.78
CA HIS A 128 4.18 9.09 1.63
C HIS A 128 2.85 8.46 1.20
N LEU A 129 1.91 9.24 0.66
CA LEU A 129 0.66 8.67 0.14
C LEU A 129 0.95 7.55 -0.86
N PHE A 130 1.71 7.84 -1.92
CA PHE A 130 2.00 6.85 -2.97
C PHE A 130 2.88 5.69 -2.47
N TYR A 131 3.67 5.92 -1.43
CA TYR A 131 4.37 4.84 -0.74
C TYR A 131 3.38 3.86 -0.09
N HIS A 132 2.41 4.36 0.69
CA HIS A 132 1.40 3.52 1.33
C HIS A 132 0.47 2.84 0.32
N LEU A 133 0.04 3.54 -0.74
CA LEU A 133 -0.78 2.92 -1.79
C LEU A 133 -0.04 1.76 -2.49
N ALA A 134 1.25 1.93 -2.82
CA ALA A 134 2.05 0.85 -3.40
C ALA A 134 2.26 -0.31 -2.40
N GLN A 135 2.49 -0.03 -1.12
CA GLN A 135 2.58 -1.06 -0.09
C GLN A 135 1.29 -1.86 0.07
N ALA A 136 0.13 -1.22 -0.04
CA ALA A 136 -1.15 -1.91 -0.04
C ALA A 136 -1.23 -2.92 -1.19
N PHE A 137 -0.79 -2.57 -2.40
CA PHE A 137 -0.74 -3.50 -3.53
C PHE A 137 0.30 -4.61 -3.39
N ASP A 138 1.50 -4.32 -2.88
CA ASP A 138 2.54 -5.33 -2.63
C ASP A 138 2.04 -6.38 -1.62
N ARG A 139 1.41 -5.92 -0.53
CA ARG A 139 0.81 -6.80 0.49
C ARG A 139 -0.42 -7.54 -0.04
N LEU A 140 -1.27 -6.89 -0.85
CA LEU A 140 -2.39 -7.57 -1.51
C LEU A 140 -1.89 -8.69 -2.43
N ALA A 141 -0.81 -8.46 -3.18
CA ALA A 141 -0.19 -9.49 -4.01
C ALA A 141 0.31 -10.67 -3.16
N ALA A 142 0.89 -10.42 -1.99
CA ALA A 142 1.25 -11.48 -1.04
C ALA A 142 0.03 -12.28 -0.56
N VAL A 143 -1.08 -11.62 -0.24
CA VAL A 143 -2.34 -12.28 0.15
C VAL A 143 -2.89 -13.12 -1.00
N VAL A 144 -2.89 -12.59 -2.23
CA VAL A 144 -3.28 -13.33 -3.45
C VAL A 144 -2.40 -14.56 -3.66
N VAL A 145 -1.08 -14.44 -3.45
CA VAL A 145 -0.16 -15.57 -3.56
C VAL A 145 -0.48 -16.64 -2.53
N GLY A 146 -0.64 -16.28 -1.25
CA GLY A 146 -0.90 -17.26 -0.20
C GLY A 146 -2.29 -17.89 -0.27
N VAL A 147 -3.34 -17.08 -0.41
CA VAL A 147 -4.74 -17.55 -0.51
C VAL A 147 -5.00 -18.26 -1.83
N GLY A 148 -4.47 -17.75 -2.94
CA GLY A 148 -4.55 -18.38 -4.25
C GLY A 148 -3.60 -19.57 -4.43
N ALA A 149 -2.80 -19.92 -3.43
CA ALA A 149 -1.84 -21.04 -3.49
C ALA A 149 -0.90 -20.98 -4.71
N LEU A 150 -0.41 -19.78 -5.05
CA LEU A 150 0.52 -19.55 -6.16
C LEU A 150 1.93 -19.98 -5.78
N ARG A 151 2.65 -20.61 -6.70
CA ARG A 151 4.01 -21.17 -6.51
C ARG A 151 5.11 -20.12 -6.70
N THR A 152 5.08 -19.07 -5.91
CA THR A 152 6.08 -17.99 -5.94
C THR A 152 6.37 -17.47 -4.55
N GLN A 153 7.53 -16.84 -4.35
CA GLN A 153 7.97 -16.36 -3.03
C GLN A 153 7.02 -15.27 -2.52
N ILE A 154 6.33 -15.54 -1.41
CA ILE A 154 5.30 -14.63 -0.87
C ILE A 154 5.90 -13.32 -0.34
N LEU A 155 7.14 -13.38 0.18
CA LEU A 155 7.89 -12.24 0.70
C LEU A 155 8.34 -11.24 -0.37
N LYS A 156 8.36 -11.68 -1.64
CA LYS A 156 8.74 -10.85 -2.79
C LYS A 156 7.57 -10.63 -3.74
N ALA A 157 6.36 -10.91 -3.28
CA ALA A 157 5.18 -10.71 -4.09
C ALA A 157 4.97 -9.21 -4.33
N ASP A 158 4.66 -8.88 -5.58
CA ASP A 158 4.29 -7.54 -5.99
C ASP A 158 3.18 -7.63 -7.04
N TRP A 159 2.57 -6.49 -7.35
CA TRP A 159 1.43 -6.41 -8.26
C TRP A 159 1.66 -7.06 -9.64
N ARG A 160 2.90 -7.13 -10.12
CA ARG A 160 3.21 -7.66 -11.46
C ARG A 160 2.85 -9.13 -11.60
N ILE A 161 2.83 -9.87 -10.49
CA ILE A 161 2.37 -11.27 -10.46
C ILE A 161 0.93 -11.35 -10.97
N ILE A 162 0.08 -10.39 -10.57
CA ILE A 162 -1.34 -10.33 -10.92
C ILE A 162 -1.50 -9.72 -12.32
N ASP A 163 -0.78 -8.64 -12.63
CA ASP A 163 -0.94 -7.91 -13.90
C ASP A 163 -0.45 -8.71 -15.11
N SER A 164 0.66 -9.45 -14.98
CA SER A 164 1.30 -10.15 -16.10
C SER A 164 0.76 -11.56 -16.32
N ASP A 165 0.17 -11.82 -17.49
CA ASP A 165 -0.25 -13.17 -17.92
C ASP A 165 0.89 -14.20 -17.84
N GLU A 166 2.09 -13.80 -18.23
CA GLU A 166 3.27 -14.65 -18.23
C GLU A 166 3.68 -15.01 -16.80
N GLN A 167 3.78 -14.01 -15.91
CA GLN A 167 4.14 -14.23 -14.52
C GLN A 167 3.07 -15.05 -13.80
N TRP A 168 1.80 -14.75 -14.03
CA TRP A 168 0.68 -15.49 -13.44
C TRP A 168 0.75 -16.98 -13.78
N LYS A 169 0.82 -17.31 -15.08
CA LYS A 169 0.93 -18.70 -15.55
C LYS A 169 2.17 -19.40 -15.00
N LYS A 170 3.30 -18.70 -14.92
CA LYS A 170 4.50 -19.23 -14.28
C LYS A 170 4.28 -19.56 -12.80
N CYS A 171 3.53 -18.73 -12.08
CA CYS A 171 3.19 -18.93 -10.68
C CYS A 171 2.16 -20.05 -10.45
N GLN A 172 1.25 -20.31 -11.39
CA GLN A 172 0.37 -21.49 -11.31
C GLN A 172 1.16 -22.80 -11.42
N GLY A 173 2.27 -22.77 -12.18
CA GLY A 173 3.11 -23.93 -12.44
C GLY A 173 2.56 -24.81 -13.56
N THR A 174 3.26 -25.93 -13.81
CA THR A 174 2.84 -26.92 -14.82
C THR A 174 2.40 -28.22 -14.14
N GLU A 175 1.64 -29.06 -14.84
CA GLU A 175 1.22 -30.38 -14.34
C GLU A 175 2.40 -31.30 -13.96
N LYS A 176 3.59 -31.03 -14.48
CA LYS A 176 4.82 -31.76 -14.14
C LYS A 176 5.40 -31.35 -12.78
N ASN A 177 4.90 -30.29 -12.16
CA ASN A 177 5.39 -29.80 -10.87
C ASN A 177 4.75 -30.63 -9.74
N ARG A 178 5.55 -31.12 -8.79
CA ARG A 178 5.01 -31.72 -7.55
C ARG A 178 4.13 -30.70 -6.83
N GLY A 179 2.87 -31.05 -6.55
CA GLY A 179 1.86 -30.13 -5.99
C GLY A 179 1.31 -29.13 -7.01
N ALA A 180 1.21 -29.51 -8.28
CA ALA A 180 0.49 -28.74 -9.28
C ALA A 180 -0.99 -28.67 -8.91
N GLN A 181 -1.60 -27.51 -9.11
CA GLN A 181 -3.04 -27.36 -8.88
C GLN A 181 -3.82 -28.18 -9.89
N SER A 182 -4.98 -28.70 -9.47
CA SER A 182 -5.94 -29.36 -10.36
C SER A 182 -6.45 -28.38 -11.44
N ALA A 183 -7.14 -28.89 -12.47
CA ALA A 183 -7.76 -28.01 -13.46
C ALA A 183 -8.75 -27.04 -12.79
N ALA A 184 -9.56 -27.53 -11.85
CA ALA A 184 -10.48 -26.71 -11.06
C ALA A 184 -9.74 -25.66 -10.19
N GLY A 185 -8.62 -26.02 -9.58
CA GLY A 185 -7.80 -25.07 -8.83
C GLY A 185 -7.22 -23.95 -9.71
N ARG A 186 -6.74 -24.29 -10.91
CA ARG A 186 -6.25 -23.28 -11.87
C ARG A 186 -7.37 -22.36 -12.37
N GLU A 187 -8.54 -22.92 -12.64
CA GLU A 187 -9.73 -22.13 -12.98
C GLU A 187 -10.09 -21.16 -11.85
N LYS A 188 -10.07 -21.62 -10.59
CA LYS A 188 -10.34 -20.77 -9.42
C LYS A 188 -9.30 -19.65 -9.27
N GLN A 189 -8.02 -19.94 -9.54
CA GLN A 189 -6.97 -18.92 -9.60
C GLN A 189 -7.27 -17.89 -10.69
N ASP A 190 -7.61 -18.33 -11.90
CA ASP A 190 -7.88 -17.44 -13.02
C ASP A 190 -9.14 -16.58 -12.79
N GLU A 191 -10.17 -17.12 -12.14
CA GLU A 191 -11.33 -16.37 -11.67
C GLU A 191 -10.95 -15.27 -10.67
N LEU A 192 -10.14 -15.62 -9.66
CA LEU A 192 -9.64 -14.66 -8.67
C LEU A 192 -8.88 -13.53 -9.37
N ARG A 193 -7.94 -13.87 -10.26
CA ARG A 193 -7.17 -12.88 -11.02
C ARG A 193 -8.07 -11.99 -11.87
N ARG A 194 -9.01 -12.57 -12.62
CA ARG A 194 -9.91 -11.82 -13.50
C ARG A 194 -10.72 -10.81 -12.71
N SER A 195 -11.30 -11.21 -11.58
CA SER A 195 -12.04 -10.31 -10.69
C SER A 195 -11.19 -9.13 -10.22
N ILE A 196 -9.92 -9.35 -9.87
CA ILE A 196 -9.00 -8.31 -9.42
C ILE A 196 -8.62 -7.36 -10.56
N LEU A 197 -8.33 -7.89 -11.75
CA LEU A 197 -7.96 -7.09 -12.92
C LEU A 197 -9.13 -6.27 -13.45
N ASP A 198 -10.32 -6.85 -13.48
CA ASP A 198 -11.54 -6.15 -13.88
C ASP A 198 -11.82 -4.98 -12.93
N ALA A 199 -11.64 -5.18 -11.61
CA ALA A 199 -11.74 -4.10 -10.62
C ALA A 199 -10.70 -3.00 -10.88
N ALA A 200 -9.44 -3.36 -11.12
CA ALA A 200 -8.37 -2.40 -11.40
C ALA A 200 -8.60 -1.58 -12.68
N LEU A 201 -9.23 -2.20 -13.69
CA LEU A 201 -9.56 -1.55 -14.96
C LEU A 201 -10.64 -0.47 -14.81
N VAL A 202 -11.62 -0.68 -13.93
CA VAL A 202 -12.75 0.26 -13.76
C VAL A 202 -12.57 1.26 -12.62
N ALA A 203 -11.66 1.00 -11.68
CA ALA A 203 -11.47 1.83 -10.49
C ALA A 203 -10.85 3.20 -10.76
N GLY A 204 -10.10 3.36 -11.85
CA GLY A 204 -9.36 4.58 -12.15
C GLY A 204 -9.19 4.86 -13.64
N PRO A 205 -8.61 6.02 -14.01
CA PRO A 205 -8.33 6.34 -15.41
C PRO A 205 -7.25 5.42 -15.98
N SER A 206 -7.12 5.36 -17.30
CA SER A 206 -6.09 4.54 -17.95
C SER A 206 -4.69 4.78 -17.36
N ASP A 207 -3.94 3.69 -17.18
CA ASP A 207 -2.58 3.65 -16.66
C ASP A 207 -2.39 4.16 -15.21
N TRP A 208 -3.47 4.41 -14.45
CA TRP A 208 -3.38 4.97 -13.09
C TRP A 208 -2.51 4.11 -12.15
N LEU A 209 -2.63 2.79 -12.26
CA LEU A 209 -1.91 1.86 -11.41
C LEU A 209 -0.42 1.80 -11.75
N GLN A 210 -0.10 1.74 -13.04
CA GLN A 210 1.28 1.84 -13.53
C GLN A 210 1.91 3.20 -13.17
N TRP A 211 1.09 4.25 -13.12
CA TRP A 211 1.50 5.58 -12.70
C TRP A 211 1.79 5.66 -11.19
N ILE A 212 0.98 5.03 -10.32
CA ILE A 212 1.25 4.91 -8.87
C ILE A 212 2.56 4.16 -8.63
N ASP A 213 2.73 2.98 -9.23
CA ASP A 213 3.96 2.19 -9.15
C ASP A 213 5.18 2.99 -9.63
N GLY A 214 5.04 3.67 -10.76
CA GLY A 214 6.08 4.55 -11.29
C GLY A 214 6.45 5.68 -10.34
N THR A 215 5.48 6.27 -9.66
CA THR A 215 5.68 7.34 -8.68
C THR A 215 6.46 6.84 -7.48
N ARG A 216 6.04 5.74 -6.85
CA ARG A 216 6.75 5.14 -5.71
C ARG A 216 8.18 4.73 -6.05
N ASN A 217 8.38 4.02 -7.18
CA ASN A 217 9.71 3.56 -7.60
C ASN A 217 10.66 4.73 -7.92
N THR A 218 10.12 5.82 -8.46
CA THR A 218 10.91 7.03 -8.71
C THR A 218 11.36 7.68 -7.42
N SER A 219 10.46 7.84 -6.45
CA SER A 219 10.80 8.41 -5.14
C SER A 219 11.84 7.59 -4.38
N ALA A 220 11.84 6.26 -4.53
CA ALA A 220 12.80 5.38 -3.85
C ALA A 220 14.16 5.27 -4.54
N HIS A 221 14.20 5.25 -5.87
CA HIS A 221 15.40 4.83 -6.63
C HIS A 221 15.99 5.88 -7.56
N ARG A 222 15.32 7.03 -7.77
CA ARG A 222 15.74 8.03 -8.76
C ARG A 222 16.07 9.36 -8.08
N ALA A 223 16.93 10.14 -8.75
CA ALA A 223 17.25 11.49 -8.31
C ALA A 223 16.00 12.39 -8.32
N PRO A 224 15.85 13.30 -7.35
CA PRO A 224 14.76 14.27 -7.34
C PRO A 224 14.72 15.09 -8.63
N LYS A 225 13.54 15.23 -9.23
CA LYS A 225 13.36 16.02 -10.45
C LYS A 225 13.00 17.47 -10.13
N MET A 226 13.06 18.32 -11.16
CA MET A 226 12.58 19.71 -11.07
C MET A 226 11.11 19.72 -10.65
N ARG A 227 10.82 20.47 -9.60
CA ARG A 227 9.47 20.64 -9.07
C ARG A 227 8.80 21.81 -9.77
N MET A 228 7.57 21.60 -10.23
CA MET A 228 6.74 22.66 -10.81
C MET A 228 5.73 23.17 -9.78
N ILE A 229 5.75 24.47 -9.54
CA ILE A 229 4.71 25.18 -8.80
C ILE A 229 3.95 26.03 -9.81
N ALA A 230 2.66 25.77 -9.97
CA ALA A 230 1.79 26.53 -10.85
C ALA A 230 0.84 27.41 -10.03
N ALA A 231 0.62 28.64 -10.50
CA ALA A 231 -0.45 29.49 -9.99
C ALA A 231 -1.75 29.16 -10.73
N THR A 232 -2.82 28.85 -9.99
CA THR A 232 -4.14 28.62 -10.59
C THR A 232 -4.74 29.95 -11.08
N LYS A 233 -5.56 29.87 -12.12
CA LYS A 233 -6.37 31.02 -12.54
C LYS A 233 -7.45 31.27 -11.48
N PRO A 234 -7.59 32.51 -10.96
CA PRO A 234 -8.63 32.80 -9.99
C PRO A 234 -10.02 32.69 -10.64
N THR A 235 -10.99 32.22 -9.87
CA THR A 235 -12.41 32.22 -10.25
C THR A 235 -13.22 33.03 -9.24
N LYS A 236 -14.52 33.23 -9.47
CA LYS A 236 -15.39 33.89 -8.49
C LYS A 236 -15.49 33.10 -7.17
N ALA A 237 -15.35 31.77 -7.24
CA ALA A 237 -15.47 30.88 -6.09
C ALA A 237 -14.13 30.56 -5.42
N GLU A 238 -13.02 30.60 -6.18
CA GLU A 238 -11.70 30.19 -5.70
C GLU A 238 -10.63 31.27 -5.96
N PRO A 239 -9.84 31.64 -4.93
CA PRO A 239 -8.71 32.55 -5.12
C PRO A 239 -7.57 31.87 -5.89
N VAL A 240 -6.54 32.65 -6.24
CA VAL A 240 -5.27 32.10 -6.73
C VAL A 240 -4.68 31.14 -5.70
N ARG A 241 -4.32 29.94 -6.15
CA ARG A 241 -3.63 28.91 -5.37
C ARG A 241 -2.28 28.62 -6.00
N LEU A 242 -1.29 28.32 -5.17
CA LEU A 242 -0.03 27.73 -5.64
C LEU A 242 -0.13 26.22 -5.47
N VAL A 243 -0.07 25.48 -6.58
CA VAL A 243 -0.18 24.02 -6.57
C VAL A 243 1.12 23.39 -7.05
N HIS A 244 1.53 22.33 -6.35
CA HIS A 244 2.69 21.55 -6.76
C HIS A 244 2.20 20.42 -7.67
N LEU A 245 2.45 20.55 -8.97
CA LEU A 245 1.95 19.59 -9.94
C LEU A 245 2.64 18.24 -9.79
N PHE A 246 1.95 17.19 -10.22
CA PHE A 246 2.51 15.85 -10.35
C PHE A 246 3.12 15.66 -11.73
N GLU A 247 4.06 14.72 -11.83
CA GLU A 247 4.67 14.36 -13.10
C GLU A 247 3.73 13.47 -13.90
N ARG A 248 3.61 13.73 -15.20
CA ARG A 248 2.79 12.91 -16.09
C ARG A 248 3.43 11.54 -16.36
N GLN A 249 4.76 11.49 -16.40
CA GLN A 249 5.54 10.26 -16.64
C GLN A 249 6.56 10.05 -15.52
N PRO A 250 6.16 9.45 -14.39
CA PRO A 250 7.04 9.30 -13.23
C PRO A 250 8.33 8.54 -13.56
N LYS A 251 8.28 7.54 -14.45
CA LYS A 251 9.46 6.72 -14.80
C LYS A 251 10.48 7.45 -15.69
N TRP A 252 10.12 8.56 -16.33
CA TRP A 252 10.99 9.30 -17.26
C TRP A 252 11.85 10.31 -16.51
N SER A 253 13.11 10.47 -16.88
CA SER A 253 13.92 11.63 -16.48
C SER A 253 13.30 12.94 -16.98
N MET A 254 13.69 14.07 -16.39
CA MET A 254 13.21 15.39 -16.83
C MET A 254 13.57 15.66 -18.30
N THR A 255 14.76 15.23 -18.72
CA THR A 255 15.21 15.34 -20.12
C THR A 255 14.33 14.51 -21.06
N GLU A 256 14.01 13.26 -20.70
CA GLU A 256 13.11 12.41 -21.49
C GLU A 256 11.71 13.04 -21.60
N ALA A 257 11.18 13.61 -20.51
CA ALA A 257 9.89 14.30 -20.52
C ALA A 257 9.86 15.53 -21.44
N LEU A 258 10.92 16.34 -21.46
CA LEU A 258 10.99 17.54 -22.29
C LEU A 258 11.23 17.22 -23.78
N VAL A 259 12.01 16.17 -24.08
CA VAL A 259 12.35 15.78 -25.46
C VAL A 259 11.23 14.96 -26.12
N GLY A 260 10.62 14.01 -25.39
CA GLY A 260 9.84 12.93 -25.98
C GLY A 260 8.44 13.30 -26.49
N LYS A 261 7.83 14.38 -26.01
CA LYS A 261 6.42 14.76 -26.31
C LYS A 261 6.24 16.23 -26.69
N GLY A 262 7.33 16.97 -26.91
CA GLY A 262 7.35 18.40 -27.19
C GLY A 262 7.38 19.28 -25.94
N LEU A 263 7.70 20.57 -26.13
CA LEU A 263 8.00 21.56 -25.07
C LEU A 263 6.78 22.07 -24.27
N GLY A 264 5.60 21.44 -24.39
CA GLY A 264 4.39 21.90 -23.70
C GLY A 264 4.37 21.49 -22.23
N PHE A 265 3.97 22.38 -21.31
CA PHE A 265 3.88 22.06 -19.87
C PHE A 265 3.02 20.82 -19.57
N SER A 266 1.93 20.63 -20.31
CA SER A 266 1.06 19.46 -20.16
C SER A 266 1.69 18.15 -20.65
N SER A 267 2.82 18.18 -21.36
CA SER A 267 3.55 16.96 -21.74
C SER A 267 4.35 16.38 -20.57
N VAL A 268 4.82 17.25 -19.66
CA VAL A 268 5.68 16.89 -18.52
C VAL A 268 4.88 16.72 -17.22
N TRP A 269 3.89 17.59 -16.97
CA TRP A 269 3.13 17.61 -15.72
C TRP A 269 1.66 17.27 -15.93
N LEU A 270 1.06 16.64 -14.91
CA LEU A 270 -0.38 16.51 -14.78
C LEU A 270 -0.95 17.88 -14.40
N MET A 271 -1.72 18.47 -15.31
CA MET A 271 -2.40 19.75 -15.12
C MET A 271 -3.70 19.58 -14.34
N GLU A 272 -3.62 18.87 -13.22
CA GLU A 272 -4.74 18.53 -12.35
C GLU A 272 -4.48 19.05 -10.93
N ASP A 273 -5.56 19.31 -10.18
CA ASP A 273 -5.46 19.65 -8.78
C ASP A 273 -4.82 18.49 -7.98
N PRO A 274 -3.74 18.75 -7.21
CA PRO A 274 -3.04 17.69 -6.49
C PRO A 274 -3.91 16.94 -5.47
N LEU A 275 -4.84 17.62 -4.80
CA LEU A 275 -5.73 16.98 -3.82
C LEU A 275 -6.74 16.07 -4.53
N GLY A 276 -7.26 16.51 -5.69
CA GLY A 276 -8.11 15.69 -6.55
C GLY A 276 -7.41 14.39 -6.97
N LEU A 277 -6.19 14.49 -7.50
CA LEU A 277 -5.39 13.33 -7.90
C LEU A 277 -5.13 12.37 -6.73
N MET A 278 -4.75 12.91 -5.57
CA MET A 278 -4.48 12.11 -4.37
C MET A 278 -5.73 11.36 -3.87
N ARG A 279 -6.89 12.02 -3.86
CA ARG A 279 -8.17 11.39 -3.50
C ARG A 279 -8.57 10.31 -4.50
N GLY A 280 -8.51 10.61 -5.80
CA GLY A 280 -8.84 9.64 -6.84
C GLY A 280 -7.94 8.41 -6.78
N ALA A 281 -6.63 8.57 -6.52
CA ALA A 281 -5.72 7.45 -6.34
C ALA A 281 -6.06 6.60 -5.09
N LEU A 282 -6.39 7.24 -3.96
CA LEU A 282 -6.81 6.54 -2.74
C LEU A 282 -8.09 5.74 -2.96
N GLU A 283 -9.12 6.39 -3.51
CA GLU A 283 -10.44 5.79 -3.76
C GLU A 283 -10.33 4.61 -4.75
N ALA A 284 -9.55 4.78 -5.83
CA ALA A 284 -9.29 3.72 -6.79
C ALA A 284 -8.57 2.53 -6.14
N THR A 285 -7.52 2.78 -5.32
CA THR A 285 -6.83 1.71 -4.59
C THR A 285 -7.75 1.00 -3.61
N ALA A 286 -8.55 1.74 -2.83
CA ALA A 286 -9.50 1.17 -1.89
C ALA A 286 -10.53 0.28 -2.58
N SER A 287 -11.10 0.73 -3.71
CA SER A 287 -12.07 -0.04 -4.48
C SER A 287 -11.50 -1.36 -5.03
N VAL A 288 -10.26 -1.34 -5.53
CA VAL A 288 -9.57 -2.56 -5.98
C VAL A 288 -9.32 -3.51 -4.81
N VAL A 289 -8.85 -2.99 -3.68
CA VAL A 289 -8.59 -3.79 -2.47
C VAL A 289 -9.88 -4.44 -1.96
N GLU A 290 -10.98 -3.68 -1.85
CA GLU A 290 -12.28 -4.19 -1.43
C GLU A 290 -12.74 -5.37 -2.30
N THR A 291 -12.73 -5.18 -3.62
CA THR A 291 -13.14 -6.23 -4.57
C THR A 291 -12.23 -7.44 -4.47
N ALA A 292 -10.91 -7.22 -4.43
CA ALA A 292 -9.92 -8.28 -4.34
C ALA A 292 -10.09 -9.09 -3.06
N VAL A 293 -10.25 -8.44 -1.91
CA VAL A 293 -10.40 -9.06 -0.60
C VAL A 293 -11.72 -9.81 -0.48
N THR A 294 -12.79 -9.30 -1.09
CA THR A 294 -14.07 -10.01 -1.19
C THR A 294 -13.90 -11.32 -1.96
N SER A 295 -13.25 -11.27 -3.12
CA SER A 295 -12.95 -12.47 -3.92
C SER A 295 -12.00 -13.43 -3.19
N LEU A 296 -11.00 -12.91 -2.47
CA LEU A 296 -10.10 -13.71 -1.63
C LEU A 296 -10.84 -14.40 -0.48
N SER A 297 -11.84 -13.75 0.11
CA SER A 297 -12.67 -14.34 1.17
C SER A 297 -13.50 -15.51 0.66
N VAL A 298 -14.02 -15.42 -0.57
CA VAL A 298 -14.70 -16.55 -1.23
C VAL A 298 -13.71 -17.69 -1.46
N VAL A 299 -12.54 -17.40 -2.03
CA VAL A 299 -11.50 -18.42 -2.26
C VAL A 299 -11.07 -19.06 -0.92
N TRP A 300 -10.92 -18.28 0.14
CA TRP A 300 -10.60 -18.78 1.48
C TRP A 300 -11.63 -19.77 1.99
N ALA A 301 -12.92 -19.42 1.90
CA ALA A 301 -14.02 -20.28 2.33
C ALA A 301 -14.10 -21.56 1.49
N ASP A 302 -13.96 -21.47 0.17
CA ASP A 302 -13.96 -22.62 -0.73
C ASP A 302 -12.82 -23.57 -0.37
N ARG A 303 -11.60 -23.05 -0.17
CA ARG A 303 -10.43 -23.84 0.24
C ARG A 303 -10.59 -24.49 1.61
N ARG A 304 -11.24 -23.81 2.55
CA ARG A 304 -11.52 -24.39 3.87
C ARG A 304 -12.47 -25.58 3.75
N SER A 305 -13.46 -25.51 2.85
CA SER A 305 -14.42 -26.60 2.64
C SER A 305 -13.85 -27.75 1.80
N ASP A 306 -12.97 -27.44 0.85
CA ASP A 306 -12.20 -28.40 0.07
C ASP A 306 -10.70 -28.03 0.03
N PRO A 307 -9.89 -28.55 0.97
CA PRO A 307 -8.46 -28.28 1.02
C PRO A 307 -7.67 -28.75 -0.22
N GLN A 308 -8.22 -29.66 -1.03
CA GLN A 308 -7.57 -30.16 -2.25
C GLN A 308 -7.78 -29.24 -3.46
N LEU A 309 -8.75 -28.32 -3.39
CA LEU A 309 -9.02 -27.35 -4.45
C LEU A 309 -7.77 -26.54 -4.81
N LEU A 310 -7.07 -26.06 -3.77
CA LEU A 310 -5.83 -25.28 -3.89
C LEU A 310 -4.82 -25.73 -2.84
N VAL A 311 -3.92 -26.63 -3.27
CA VAL A 311 -2.88 -27.23 -2.45
C VAL A 311 -1.79 -26.20 -2.13
N GLN A 312 -1.47 -25.99 -0.85
CA GLN A 312 -0.50 -24.98 -0.45
C GLN A 312 0.93 -25.34 -0.91
N PRO A 313 1.63 -24.48 -1.67
CA PRO A 313 2.98 -24.79 -2.13
C PRO A 313 4.06 -24.31 -1.14
N GLY A 314 4.91 -25.22 -0.68
CA GLY A 314 6.08 -24.88 0.16
C GLY A 314 7.09 -23.93 -0.51
N ALA A 315 7.07 -23.82 -1.84
CA ALA A 315 7.91 -22.88 -2.59
C ALA A 315 7.64 -21.40 -2.27
N GLN A 316 6.54 -21.09 -1.60
CA GLN A 316 6.24 -19.72 -1.16
C GLN A 316 7.18 -19.20 -0.10
N TRP A 317 7.76 -20.10 0.68
CA TRP A 317 8.70 -19.78 1.74
C TRP A 317 9.94 -20.65 1.60
N PRO A 318 10.85 -20.33 0.66
CA PRO A 318 11.93 -21.24 0.27
C PRO A 318 12.88 -21.56 1.43
N THR A 319 13.19 -20.55 2.25
CA THR A 319 14.21 -20.59 3.30
C THR A 319 13.57 -20.39 4.67
N VAL A 320 13.92 -21.24 5.64
CA VAL A 320 13.37 -21.15 7.01
C VAL A 320 14.49 -20.77 7.96
N LEU A 321 14.46 -19.55 8.49
CA LEU A 321 15.46 -19.03 9.44
C LEU A 321 16.91 -19.07 8.91
N GLU A 322 17.10 -18.88 7.60
CA GLU A 322 18.43 -18.92 6.95
C GLU A 322 19.05 -17.53 6.70
N GLU A 323 18.30 -16.44 6.97
CA GLU A 323 18.83 -15.08 6.83
C GLU A 323 19.89 -14.80 7.92
N PRO A 324 20.99 -14.10 7.59
CA PRO A 324 22.06 -13.85 8.54
C PRO A 324 21.61 -12.96 9.69
N GLU A 325 22.00 -13.31 10.91
CA GLU A 325 21.79 -12.46 12.08
C GLU A 325 22.57 -11.14 11.92
N LEU A 326 21.86 -10.02 12.05
CA LEU A 326 22.46 -8.70 11.98
C LEU A 326 22.90 -8.23 13.37
N ASN A 327 24.17 -7.83 13.51
CA ASN A 327 24.72 -7.32 14.78
C ASN A 327 24.49 -5.79 14.97
N PHE A 328 23.36 -5.25 14.52
CA PHE A 328 23.09 -3.82 14.61
C PHE A 328 22.66 -3.40 16.04
N SER A 329 23.53 -2.70 16.77
CA SER A 329 23.31 -2.29 18.16
C SER A 329 22.65 -0.91 18.34
N GLY A 330 22.24 -0.23 17.25
CA GLY A 330 21.69 1.13 17.29
C GLY A 330 22.74 2.25 17.36
N PHE A 331 22.27 3.51 17.30
CA PHE A 331 23.11 4.72 17.28
C PHE A 331 23.17 5.48 18.61
N GLY A 332 22.60 4.95 19.68
CA GLY A 332 22.39 5.68 20.93
C GLY A 332 22.50 4.82 22.17
N HIS A 333 22.07 5.39 23.30
CA HIS A 333 22.09 4.69 24.58
C HIS A 333 20.93 3.68 24.69
N PRO A 334 21.18 2.50 25.28
CA PRO A 334 20.12 1.53 25.50
C PRO A 334 19.05 2.11 26.44
N VAL A 335 17.78 1.91 26.08
CA VAL A 335 16.65 2.26 26.95
C VAL A 335 16.56 1.23 28.08
N GLN A 336 16.61 1.70 29.33
CA GLN A 336 16.41 0.84 30.49
C GLN A 336 14.93 0.55 30.69
N ILE A 337 14.51 -0.71 30.50
CA ILE A 337 13.14 -1.14 30.71
C ILE A 337 12.93 -1.44 32.20
N GLY A 338 12.12 -0.61 32.88
CA GLY A 338 11.87 -0.71 34.33
C GLY A 338 10.99 -1.88 34.79
N LEU A 339 10.72 -2.87 33.92
CA LEU A 339 9.88 -4.02 34.25
C LEU A 339 10.71 -5.09 34.95
N LYS A 340 10.60 -5.18 36.28
CA LYS A 340 11.14 -6.30 37.05
C LYS A 340 10.50 -7.61 36.57
N GLY A 341 11.32 -8.53 36.06
CA GLY A 341 10.88 -9.87 35.65
C GLY A 341 10.50 -10.05 34.18
N GLY A 342 10.77 -9.08 33.30
CA GLY A 342 10.70 -9.31 31.84
C GLY A 342 9.30 -9.62 31.30
N GLN A 343 8.23 -9.16 31.97
CA GLN A 343 6.86 -9.40 31.51
C GLN A 343 6.54 -8.52 30.28
N PHE A 344 6.31 -9.15 29.14
CA PHE A 344 5.77 -8.49 27.95
C PHE A 344 4.25 -8.59 27.96
N ARG A 345 3.58 -7.45 27.83
CA ARG A 345 2.13 -7.40 27.63
C ARG A 345 1.85 -7.15 26.16
N VAL A 346 1.13 -8.07 25.54
CA VAL A 346 0.68 -7.97 24.15
C VAL A 346 -0.84 -7.92 24.10
N ALA A 347 -1.40 -7.36 23.03
CA ALA A 347 -2.82 -7.47 22.78
C ALA A 347 -3.22 -8.96 22.69
N PRO A 348 -4.42 -9.36 23.16
CA PRO A 348 -4.84 -10.77 23.16
C PRO A 348 -4.72 -11.45 21.79
N GLU A 349 -5.06 -10.72 20.73
CA GLU A 349 -4.95 -11.20 19.36
C GLU A 349 -3.51 -11.48 18.94
N GLN A 350 -2.58 -10.55 19.21
CA GLN A 350 -1.16 -10.74 18.95
C GLN A 350 -0.62 -11.94 19.75
N GLY A 351 -1.08 -12.11 21.00
CA GLY A 351 -0.74 -13.27 21.82
C GLY A 351 -1.19 -14.59 21.19
N ARG A 352 -2.41 -14.64 20.66
CA ARG A 352 -2.94 -15.81 19.94
C ARG A 352 -2.11 -16.11 18.69
N ARG A 353 -1.82 -15.10 17.87
CA ARG A 353 -0.97 -15.21 16.68
C ARG A 353 0.42 -15.75 17.00
N MET A 354 1.07 -15.21 18.03
CA MET A 354 2.36 -15.72 18.51
C MET A 354 2.26 -17.20 18.91
N LYS A 355 1.23 -17.60 19.65
CA LYS A 355 1.02 -19.00 20.04
C LYS A 355 0.77 -19.91 18.82
N ALA A 356 -0.11 -19.51 17.91
CA ALA A 356 -0.39 -20.22 16.67
C ALA A 356 0.81 -20.25 15.70
N SER A 357 1.75 -19.31 15.78
CA SER A 357 3.01 -19.39 15.04
C SER A 357 4.02 -20.35 15.67
N GLY A 358 3.74 -20.89 16.87
CA GLY A 358 4.63 -21.80 17.57
C GLY A 358 5.91 -21.14 18.08
N VAL A 359 5.95 -19.81 18.24
CA VAL A 359 7.14 -19.08 18.74
C VAL A 359 7.59 -19.55 20.13
N PHE A 360 6.68 -20.17 20.89
CA PHE A 360 6.94 -20.72 22.22
C PHE A 360 7.19 -22.23 22.22
N SER A 361 7.30 -22.87 21.05
CA SER A 361 7.48 -24.31 20.88
C SER A 361 8.89 -24.61 20.35
N PRO A 362 9.90 -24.89 21.21
CA PRO A 362 11.27 -25.15 20.76
C PRO A 362 11.36 -26.31 19.77
N GLU A 363 10.61 -27.37 20.01
CA GLU A 363 10.47 -28.54 19.13
C GLU A 363 10.00 -28.23 17.72
N LEU A 364 9.21 -27.16 17.51
CA LEU A 364 8.83 -26.76 16.14
C LEU A 364 10.03 -26.19 15.39
N TRP A 365 10.97 -25.52 16.08
CA TRP A 365 12.05 -24.74 15.48
C TRP A 365 13.42 -25.42 15.49
N ALA A 366 13.62 -26.40 16.38
CA ALA A 366 14.75 -27.33 16.37
C ALA A 366 14.84 -28.06 15.02
#